data_AF-A0A934BES0-F1
#
_entry.id   AF-A0A934BES0-F1
#
_cell.length_a   1.000
_cell.length_b   1.000
_cell.length_c   1.000
_cell.angle_alpha   90.00
_cell.angle_beta   90.00
_cell.angle_gamma   90.00
#
_symmetry.space_group_name_H-M   'P 1'
#
loop_
_entity.id
_entity.type
_entity.pdbx_description
1 polymer ?
#
loop_
_entity_poly.entity_id
_entity_poly.type
_entity_poly.pdbx_seq_one_letter_code
_entity_poly.pdbx_strand_id
1 'polypeptide(L)' 'MDKLKLHLGCGNIHIDGFINIDANYFPNVDMVDNVRHLRKIEERSVDLIYASNVL' A
#
# COMPACT_ATOMS: atom_id res chain seq x y z
N MET A 1 4.47 10.03 16.84
CA MET A 1 4.24 10.06 15.39
C MET A 1 3.74 8.69 15.01
N ASP A 2 2.57 8.62 14.39
CA ASP A 2 2.04 7.34 13.91
C ASP A 2 2.93 6.84 12.78
N LYS A 3 3.31 5.55 12.83
CA LYS A 3 4.19 4.94 11.82
C LYS A 3 3.42 4.70 10.54
N LEU A 4 3.88 5.25 9.42
CA LEU A 4 3.28 5.02 8.11
C LEU A 4 3.74 3.66 7.56
N LYS A 5 2.78 2.77 7.28
CA LYS A 5 3.05 1.41 6.78
C LYS A 5 2.28 1.17 5.49
N LEU A 6 2.92 0.56 4.50
CA LEU A 6 2.31 0.24 3.21
C LEU A 6 2.23 -1.27 2.99
N HIS A 7 1.09 -1.74 2.51
CA HIS A 7 0.89 -3.11 2.04
C HIS A 7 0.69 -3.06 0.52
N LEU A 8 1.73 -3.45 -0.23
CA LEU A 8 1.77 -3.34 -1.69
C LEU A 8 1.30 -4.63 -2.36
N GLY A 9 0.47 -4.50 -3.40
CA GLY A 9 -0.13 -5.64 -4.09
C GLY A 9 -1.11 -6.40 -3.20
N CYS A 10 -1.97 -5.68 -2.47
CA CYS A 10 -2.80 -6.25 -1.42
C CYS A 10 -3.96 -7.13 -1.92
N GLY A 11 -4.37 -6.98 -3.19
CA GLY A 11 -5.57 -7.64 -3.71
C GLY A 11 -6.81 -7.37 -2.84
N ASN A 12 -7.46 -8.44 -2.38
CA ASN A 12 -8.61 -8.36 -1.46
C ASN A 12 -8.23 -8.39 0.03
N ILE A 13 -6.93 -8.43 0.38
CA ILE A 13 -6.47 -8.55 1.77
C ILE A 13 -6.35 -7.16 2.39
N HIS A 14 -7.08 -6.93 3.49
CA HIS A 14 -6.91 -5.75 4.33
C HIS A 14 -6.06 -6.09 5.55
N ILE A 15 -5.05 -5.26 5.85
CA ILE A 15 -4.27 -5.34 7.08
C ILE A 15 -4.44 -4.04 7.85
N ASP A 16 -5.02 -4.14 9.04
CA ASP A 16 -5.26 -2.99 9.91
C ASP A 16 -3.94 -2.28 10.25
N GLY A 17 -3.95 -0.95 10.16
CA GLY A 17 -2.78 -0.11 10.41
C GLY A 17 -1.76 -0.07 9.26
N PHE A 18 -2.11 -0.62 8.09
CA PHE A 18 -1.42 -0.38 6.82
C PHE A 18 -2.32 0.43 5.89
N ILE A 19 -1.70 1.18 4.98
CA ILE A 19 -2.37 1.60 3.74
C ILE A 19 -2.25 0.45 2.76
N ASN A 20 -3.38 -0.17 2.42
CA ASN A 20 -3.46 -1.30 1.50
C ASN A 20 -3.57 -0.77 0.07
N ILE A 21 -2.56 -1.07 -0.75
CA ILE A 21 -2.37 -0.52 -2.09
C ILE A 21 -2.38 -1.64 -3.12
N ASP A 22 -3.22 -1.49 -4.15
CA ASP A 22 -3.20 -2.35 -5.34
C ASP A 22 -3.38 -1.52 -6.61
N ALA A 23 -2.96 -2.05 -7.76
CA ALA A 23 -3.18 -1.41 -9.04
C ALA A 23 -4.63 -1.58 -9.53
N ASN A 24 -5.33 -2.60 -9.02
CA ASN A 24 -6.73 -2.87 -9.31
C ASN A 24 -7.62 -2.38 -8.17
N TYR A 25 -8.88 -2.08 -8.50
CA TYR A 25 -9.88 -1.75 -7.50
C TYR A 25 -10.45 -3.02 -6.86
N PHE A 26 -10.43 -3.06 -5.52
CA PHE A 26 -11.10 -4.06 -4.70
C PHE A 26 -11.79 -3.37 -3.51
N PRO A 27 -12.84 -3.96 -2.91
CA PRO A 27 -13.55 -3.36 -1.77
C PRO A 27 -12.65 -3.04 -0.56
N ASN A 28 -11.55 -3.78 -0.41
CA ASN A 28 -10.63 -3.71 0.74
C ASN A 28 -9.36 -2.90 0.46
N VAL A 29 -9.24 -2.29 -0.73
CA VAL A 29 -8.10 -1.44 -1.11
C VAL A 29 -8.35 -0.03 -0.61
N ASP A 30 -7.41 0.50 0.18
CA ASP A 30 -7.47 1.87 0.66
C ASP A 30 -7.06 2.86 -0.44
N MET A 31 -6.11 2.46 -1.29
CA MET A 31 -5.59 3.30 -2.36
C MET A 31 -5.26 2.50 -3.62
N VAL A 32 -5.94 2.81 -4.71
CA VAL A 32 -5.57 2.30 -6.04
C VAL A 32 -4.39 3.12 -6.57
N ASP A 33 -3.21 2.49 -6.71
CA ASP A 33 -2.01 3.13 -7.25
C ASP A 33 -1.04 2.14 -7.92
N ASN A 34 -0.20 2.65 -8.82
CA ASN A 34 0.87 1.87 -9.42
C ASN A 34 2.11 1.85 -8.51
N VAL A 35 2.37 0.69 -7.91
CA VAL A 35 3.48 0.45 -6.98
C VAL A 35 4.88 0.69 -7.59
N ARG A 36 5.03 0.76 -8.91
CA ARG A 36 6.30 1.12 -9.57
C ARG A 36 6.66 2.59 -9.37
N HIS A 37 5.70 3.44 -9.03
CA HIS A 37 5.90 4.88 -8.94
C HIS A 37 5.48 5.48 -7.60
N LEU A 38 4.42 4.95 -6.94
CA LEU A 38 3.94 5.42 -5.64
C LEU A 38 3.84 6.94 -5.51
N ARG A 39 3.39 7.63 -6.56
CA ARG A 39 3.45 9.12 -6.66
C ARG A 39 2.56 9.83 -5.64
N LYS A 40 1.65 9.08 -4.99
CA LYS A 40 0.75 9.58 -3.95
C LYS A 40 1.38 9.53 -2.56
N ILE A 41 2.56 8.92 -2.42
CA ILE A 41 3.29 8.78 -1.17
C ILE A 41 4.47 9.76 -1.17
N GLU A 42 4.64 10.49 -0.07
CA GLU A 42 5.75 11.42 0.08
C GLU A 42 7.09 10.65 0.17
N GLU A 43 8.13 11.19 -0.45
CA GLU A 43 9.46 10.58 -0.35
C GLU A 43 9.94 10.51 1.10
N ARG A 44 10.61 9.40 1.47
CA ARG A 44 11.18 9.19 2.82
C ARG A 44 10.18 9.28 3.98
N SER A 45 8.89 9.08 3.72
CA SER A 45 7.82 9.16 4.74
C SER A 45 7.39 7.81 5.33
N VAL A 46 7.79 6.69 4.73
CA VAL A 46 7.28 5.34 5.06
C VAL A 46 8.22 4.60 6.00
N ASP A 47 7.70 4.10 7.11
CA ASP A 47 8.44 3.33 8.12
C ASP A 47 8.56 1.84 7.78
N LEU A 48 7.55 1.27 7.10
CA LEU A 48 7.51 -0.16 6.77
C LEU A 48 6.78 -0.40 5.45
N ILE A 49 7.37 -1.26 4.61
CA ILE A 49 6.76 -1.75 3.38
C ILE A 49 6.62 -3.27 3.48
N TYR A 50 5.39 -3.77 3.37
CA TYR A 50 5.08 -5.19 3.22
C TYR A 50 4.67 -5.46 1.77
N ALA A 51 5.45 -6.30 1.08
CA ALA A 51 5.31 -6.59 -0.35
C ALA A 51 5.48 -8.10 -0.56
N SER A 52 4.36 -8.84 -0.67
CA SER A 52 4.36 -10.31 -0.75
C SER A 52 3.69 -10.88 -2.01
N ASN A 53 2.84 -10.09 -2.67
CA ASN A 53 2.10 -10.49 -3.87
C ASN A 53 2.23 -9.46 -5.00
N VAL A 54 3.41 -8.87 -5.12
CA VAL A 54 3.77 -7.88 -6.14
C VAL A 54 4.56 -8.56 -7.25
N LEU A 55 4.23 -8.29 -8.53
CA LEU A 55 4.88 -8.84 -9.74
C LEU A 55 5.57 -7.73 -10.56
#